data_AF-Q2SLF0-F1
#
_entry.id   AF-Q2SLF0-F1
#
_cell.length_a   1.000
_cell.length_b   1.000
_cell.length_c   1.000
_cell.angle_alpha   90.00
_cell.angle_beta   90.00
_cell.angle_gamma   90.00
#
_symmetry.space_group_name_H-M   'P 1'
#
loop_
_entity.id
_entity.type
_entity.pdbx_description
1 polymer ?
#
loop_
_entity_poly.entity_id
_entity_poly.type
_entity_poly.pdbx_seq_one_letter_code
_entity_poly.pdbx_strand_id
1 'polypeptide(L)'
;MAAQTTQTRLLSTAILAATLALHGCGGGAAGESSDNGSVSVQGTSSSEAEDTSSASDSSSQTSTQTDATNTTTTDDNTVDNSQASSGSSTQTQQDTQQTDQQDQVQNDSQDASQENSVELDIAISLQPVSQSADKGGDVTLNVSASGSGALNYQWRKDGAIIADAVQSYLSLSNLDDNDAGVYDVIISNATGSVTSSGATLSLTVDRSVRLAWSAPSSREDGSALPQQDISAYRIYHTTEDGSWGASVEAQPDSTEYTFSELDSGVHYFAVTVVDTSGIESDFSNVMSKQIF
;
A
#
# COMPACT_ATOMS: atom_id res chain seq x y z
N MET A 1 36.75 -55.58 -9.70
CA MET A 1 35.45 -55.16 -10.25
C MET A 1 34.52 -54.93 -9.09
N ALA A 2 34.30 -53.68 -8.69
CA ALA A 2 33.22 -53.36 -7.76
C ALA A 2 31.97 -53.18 -8.61
N ALA A 3 30.93 -53.99 -8.35
CA ALA A 3 29.61 -53.75 -8.91
C ALA A 3 29.09 -52.45 -8.30
N GLN A 4 28.96 -51.40 -9.12
CA GLN A 4 28.15 -50.25 -8.73
C GLN A 4 26.69 -50.71 -8.78
N THR A 5 26.07 -50.82 -7.62
CA THR A 5 24.64 -51.06 -7.49
C THR A 5 23.91 -49.83 -8.03
N THR A 6 23.30 -49.95 -9.20
CA THR A 6 22.40 -48.94 -9.76
C THR A 6 21.27 -48.69 -8.76
N GLN A 7 21.28 -47.55 -8.06
CA GLN A 7 20.11 -47.11 -7.29
C GLN A 7 18.99 -46.80 -8.28
N THR A 8 17.86 -47.51 -8.15
CA THR A 8 16.65 -47.30 -8.94
C THR A 8 16.03 -45.96 -8.58
N ARG A 9 16.13 -44.95 -9.47
CA ARG A 9 15.63 -43.58 -9.25
C ARG A 9 14.17 -43.41 -9.70
N LEU A 10 13.47 -42.44 -9.11
CA LEU A 10 12.02 -42.19 -9.21
C LEU A 10 11.70 -41.06 -10.21
N LEU A 11 10.56 -41.09 -10.92
CA LEU A 11 10.13 -39.96 -11.76
C LEU A 11 9.42 -38.92 -10.92
N SER A 12 9.74 -37.64 -11.11
CA SER A 12 8.94 -36.52 -10.62
C SER A 12 8.55 -35.62 -11.79
N THR A 13 7.24 -35.44 -12.01
CA THR A 13 6.71 -34.44 -12.94
C THR A 13 5.92 -33.42 -12.12
N ALA A 14 6.40 -32.19 -11.99
CA ALA A 14 5.66 -31.12 -11.31
C ALA A 14 5.02 -30.20 -12.33
N ILE A 15 3.79 -29.74 -12.09
CA ILE A 15 3.11 -28.81 -12.98
C ILE A 15 2.77 -27.58 -12.16
N LEU A 16 3.45 -26.46 -12.39
CA LEU A 16 3.11 -25.20 -11.73
C LEU A 16 1.70 -24.77 -12.12
N ALA A 17 0.75 -24.93 -11.21
CA ALA A 17 -0.51 -24.18 -11.26
C ALA A 17 -0.31 -22.91 -10.42
N ALA A 18 0.24 -21.86 -11.05
CA ALA A 18 0.22 -20.53 -10.48
C ALA A 18 -1.23 -20.02 -10.49
N THR A 19 -2.04 -20.48 -9.52
CA THR A 19 -3.28 -19.78 -9.23
C THR A 19 -2.86 -18.50 -8.52
N LEU A 20 -2.84 -17.38 -9.24
CA LEU A 20 -2.96 -16.07 -8.62
C LEU A 20 -4.32 -16.10 -7.92
N ALA A 21 -4.34 -16.48 -6.65
CA ALA A 21 -5.53 -16.32 -5.86
C ALA A 21 -5.63 -14.82 -5.61
N LEU A 22 -6.26 -14.10 -6.56
CA LEU A 22 -6.96 -12.87 -6.18
C LEU A 22 -7.85 -13.28 -5.02
N HIS A 23 -7.40 -13.06 -3.80
CA HIS A 23 -8.27 -13.01 -2.65
C HIS A 23 -9.00 -11.68 -2.76
N GLY A 24 -9.85 -11.58 -3.78
CA GLY A 24 -10.91 -10.62 -3.85
C GLY A 24 -11.84 -10.92 -2.70
N CYS A 25 -11.56 -10.33 -1.53
CA CYS A 25 -12.60 -10.09 -0.54
C CYS A 25 -13.47 -8.96 -1.11
N GLY A 26 -14.30 -9.31 -2.09
CA GLY A 26 -15.32 -8.47 -2.71
C GLY A 26 -16.59 -9.29 -2.78
N GLY A 27 -17.45 -9.15 -1.78
CA GLY A 27 -18.74 -9.84 -1.75
C GLY A 27 -19.63 -9.41 -2.91
N GLY A 28 -20.41 -10.36 -3.44
CA GLY A 28 -21.56 -10.04 -4.27
C GLY A 28 -21.74 -10.90 -5.51
N ALA A 29 -22.41 -12.04 -5.32
CA ALA A 29 -23.44 -12.66 -6.17
C ALA A 29 -23.28 -12.83 -7.69
N ALA A 30 -23.93 -13.92 -8.13
CA ALA A 30 -24.32 -14.32 -9.48
C ALA A 30 -23.24 -15.05 -10.28
N GLY A 31 -23.47 -16.36 -10.42
CA GLY A 31 -22.61 -17.24 -11.19
C GLY A 31 -22.86 -17.15 -12.69
N GLU A 32 -21.95 -17.75 -13.44
CA GLU A 32 -22.28 -18.43 -14.67
C GLU A 32 -21.15 -19.40 -15.03
N SER A 33 -21.58 -20.50 -15.62
CA SER A 33 -20.78 -21.56 -16.20
C SER A 33 -19.94 -21.03 -17.37
N SER A 34 -18.67 -21.41 -17.46
CA SER A 34 -18.07 -21.76 -18.76
C SER A 34 -16.84 -22.64 -18.62
N ASP A 35 -16.99 -23.79 -19.27
CA ASP A 35 -16.02 -24.59 -20.02
C ASP A 35 -14.73 -23.84 -20.39
N ASN A 36 -13.57 -24.46 -20.17
CA ASN A 36 -12.34 -24.03 -20.82
C ASN A 36 -11.45 -25.23 -21.16
N GLY A 37 -11.44 -25.55 -22.47
CA GLY A 37 -10.66 -26.61 -23.06
C GLY A 37 -9.16 -26.37 -22.94
N SER A 38 -8.44 -27.44 -22.61
CA SER A 38 -6.98 -27.48 -22.65
C SER A 38 -6.50 -27.47 -24.10
N VAL A 39 -5.73 -26.45 -24.48
CA VAL A 39 -4.92 -26.46 -25.71
C VAL A 39 -3.48 -26.79 -25.32
N SER A 40 -3.03 -27.99 -25.69
CA SER A 40 -1.63 -28.41 -25.59
C SER A 40 -0.87 -27.89 -26.81
N VAL A 41 0.16 -27.07 -26.60
CA VAL A 41 1.11 -26.70 -27.65
C VAL A 41 2.46 -27.32 -27.30
N GLN A 42 2.88 -28.30 -28.09
CA GLN A 42 4.24 -28.84 -28.07
C GLN A 42 5.17 -27.84 -28.76
N GLY A 43 6.17 -27.34 -28.02
CA GLY A 43 7.27 -26.53 -28.56
C GLY A 43 8.59 -27.27 -28.35
N THR A 44 9.17 -27.72 -29.45
CA THR A 44 10.46 -28.41 -29.55
C THR A 44 11.64 -27.46 -29.27
N SER A 45 12.58 -27.90 -28.42
CA SER A 45 13.87 -27.23 -28.17
C SER A 45 14.71 -27.10 -29.45
N SER A 46 15.33 -25.95 -29.65
CA SER A 46 16.53 -25.84 -30.48
C SER A 46 17.44 -24.67 -30.08
N SER A 47 18.73 -25.03 -30.08
CA SER A 47 19.96 -24.24 -30.16
C SER A 47 20.36 -23.29 -29.03
N GLU A 48 21.38 -23.76 -28.32
CA GLU A 48 22.57 -23.03 -27.87
C GLU A 48 23.00 -21.89 -28.82
N ALA A 49 23.36 -20.76 -28.22
CA ALA A 49 24.47 -19.92 -28.68
C ALA A 49 25.10 -19.26 -27.45
N GLU A 50 26.36 -19.59 -27.21
CA GLU A 50 27.21 -18.92 -26.23
C GLU A 50 27.69 -17.54 -26.77
N ASP A 51 28.00 -16.71 -25.79
CA ASP A 51 29.25 -15.94 -25.66
C ASP A 51 29.35 -14.47 -26.11
N THR A 52 30.01 -13.77 -25.20
CA THR A 52 30.76 -12.52 -25.25
C THR A 52 30.04 -11.18 -25.15
N SER A 53 30.13 -10.71 -23.91
CA SER A 53 30.27 -9.33 -23.49
C SER A 53 31.25 -8.50 -24.33
N SER A 54 30.91 -7.22 -24.50
CA SER A 54 31.90 -6.16 -24.72
C SER A 54 31.43 -4.90 -24.00
N ALA A 55 32.16 -4.57 -22.93
CA ALA A 55 32.15 -3.29 -22.27
C ALA A 55 32.86 -2.23 -23.12
N SER A 56 32.39 -0.98 -23.04
CA SER A 56 33.18 0.20 -23.38
C SER A 56 32.71 1.39 -22.53
N ASP A 57 33.40 1.55 -21.41
CA ASP A 57 34.14 2.75 -20.99
C ASP A 57 33.77 4.10 -21.65
N SER A 58 33.42 5.10 -20.83
CA SER A 58 34.06 6.43 -20.90
C SER A 58 33.67 7.31 -19.70
N SER A 59 34.70 7.89 -19.10
CA SER A 59 34.71 8.81 -17.96
C SER A 59 34.82 10.27 -18.40
N SER A 60 34.39 11.20 -17.54
CA SER A 60 34.87 12.61 -17.41
C SER A 60 34.10 13.28 -16.25
N GLN A 61 34.70 13.58 -15.08
CA GLN A 61 35.48 14.80 -14.72
C GLN A 61 34.69 16.13 -14.90
N THR A 62 34.76 17.20 -14.09
CA THR A 62 35.39 17.62 -12.81
C THR A 62 35.01 19.11 -12.60
N SER A 63 34.73 19.54 -11.35
CA SER A 63 34.82 20.92 -10.75
C SER A 63 34.01 22.09 -11.37
N THR A 64 33.58 23.16 -10.67
CA THR A 64 34.24 24.01 -9.65
C THR A 64 33.24 24.83 -8.81
N GLN A 65 33.66 25.11 -7.58
CA GLN A 65 33.22 26.15 -6.64
C GLN A 65 33.46 27.59 -7.13
N THR A 66 32.63 28.56 -6.74
CA THR A 66 33.07 29.97 -6.56
C THR A 66 32.21 30.70 -5.51
N ASP A 67 32.93 31.32 -4.57
CA ASP A 67 32.53 32.27 -3.53
C ASP A 67 32.08 33.64 -4.06
N ALA A 68 31.26 34.35 -3.27
CA ALA A 68 31.41 35.77 -2.88
C ALA A 68 30.30 36.11 -1.85
N THR A 69 30.52 36.32 -0.54
CA THR A 69 31.10 37.48 0.19
C THR A 69 30.69 38.87 -0.27
N ASN A 70 29.96 39.64 0.55
CA ASN A 70 30.32 40.96 1.14
C ASN A 70 29.12 41.58 1.91
N THR A 71 29.17 41.73 3.24
CA THR A 71 29.59 42.91 4.09
C THR A 71 28.55 44.05 4.22
N THR A 72 28.03 44.30 5.43
CA THR A 72 28.42 45.29 6.48
C THR A 72 27.92 46.71 6.14
N THR A 73 27.17 47.47 6.96
CA THR A 73 27.51 48.15 8.24
C THR A 73 26.25 48.96 8.64
N THR A 74 25.66 48.88 9.84
CA THR A 74 25.94 49.55 11.15
C THR A 74 25.88 51.10 11.17
N ASP A 75 25.38 51.60 12.32
CA ASP A 75 25.31 52.98 12.88
C ASP A 75 23.93 53.66 12.67
N ASP A 76 23.25 54.25 13.66
CA ASP A 76 23.74 54.95 14.86
C ASP A 76 22.65 55.00 15.99
N ASN A 77 23.13 55.25 17.20
CA ASN A 77 22.51 55.19 18.52
C ASN A 77 22.32 56.63 19.07
N THR A 78 21.29 56.90 19.90
CA THR A 78 21.18 57.97 20.96
C THR A 78 19.69 58.10 21.35
N VAL A 79 19.17 57.85 22.57
CA VAL A 79 19.45 58.15 24.00
C VAL A 79 18.83 59.48 24.52
N ASP A 80 18.08 59.34 25.64
CA ASP A 80 17.59 60.29 26.68
C ASP A 80 16.56 61.39 26.31
N ASN A 81 15.37 61.57 26.93
CA ASN A 81 14.83 61.56 28.32
C ASN A 81 14.70 62.97 28.95
N SER A 82 13.58 63.14 29.68
CA SER A 82 13.23 64.15 30.72
C SER A 82 12.69 65.52 30.20
N GLN A 83 11.72 66.21 30.82
CA GLN A 83 11.07 66.10 32.14
C GLN A 83 9.86 67.08 32.28
N ALA A 84 8.85 66.67 33.07
CA ALA A 84 7.97 67.40 34.05
C ALA A 84 7.24 68.74 33.68
N SER A 85 6.19 69.25 34.36
CA SER A 85 5.68 69.13 35.73
C SER A 85 4.35 69.90 35.93
N SER A 86 3.73 69.71 37.11
CA SER A 86 2.71 70.49 37.86
C SER A 86 1.23 70.09 37.65
N GLY A 87 0.38 69.88 38.68
CA GLY A 87 0.55 69.83 40.14
C GLY A 87 -0.80 69.98 40.88
N SER A 88 -0.99 69.21 41.98
CA SER A 88 -1.80 69.49 43.21
C SER A 88 -3.34 69.71 43.08
N SER A 89 -4.28 69.28 43.95
CA SER A 89 -4.28 68.91 45.38
C SER A 89 -5.65 68.26 45.79
N THR A 90 -5.64 67.32 46.77
CA THR A 90 -6.54 67.18 47.98
C THR A 90 -8.10 67.09 47.77
N GLN A 91 -8.97 66.31 48.45
CA GLN A 91 -9.03 65.63 49.76
C GLN A 91 -10.33 64.77 49.91
N THR A 92 -10.28 63.77 50.81
CA THR A 92 -11.32 63.17 51.71
C THR A 92 -12.55 62.37 51.22
N GLN A 93 -12.71 61.24 51.92
CA GLN A 93 -13.85 60.32 52.04
C GLN A 93 -15.04 60.93 52.80
N GLN A 94 -16.28 60.50 52.53
CA GLN A 94 -17.25 59.92 53.50
C GLN A 94 -18.71 59.94 52.99
N ASP A 95 -19.32 58.74 53.07
CA ASP A 95 -20.64 58.45 53.66
C ASP A 95 -21.99 58.79 52.97
N THR A 96 -22.83 57.75 52.99
CA THR A 96 -24.31 57.58 52.93
C THR A 96 -25.27 58.50 52.16
N GLN A 97 -25.98 57.84 51.22
CA GLN A 97 -27.43 57.75 50.96
C GLN A 97 -28.39 58.97 50.90
N GLN A 98 -29.28 58.86 49.88
CA GLN A 98 -30.64 59.41 49.72
C GLN A 98 -30.70 60.86 49.15
N THR A 99 -31.48 61.24 48.12
CA THR A 99 -32.91 60.98 47.84
C THR A 99 -33.31 61.54 46.44
N ASP A 100 -34.31 60.92 45.78
CA ASP A 100 -35.32 61.39 44.80
C ASP A 100 -35.02 62.25 43.54
N GLN A 101 -35.46 61.68 42.38
CA GLN A 101 -36.27 62.25 41.25
C GLN A 101 -35.77 63.55 40.55
N GLN A 102 -35.75 63.74 39.22
CA GLN A 102 -36.65 63.38 38.12
C GLN A 102 -36.04 63.83 36.76
N ASP A 103 -36.53 63.24 35.66
CA ASP A 103 -36.62 63.77 34.28
C ASP A 103 -35.42 63.82 33.30
N GLN A 104 -35.38 62.77 32.45
CA GLN A 104 -35.48 62.74 30.98
C GLN A 104 -34.59 63.70 30.14
N VAL A 105 -33.80 63.13 29.21
CA VAL A 105 -33.91 63.31 27.73
C VAL A 105 -32.65 62.73 27.04
N GLN A 106 -32.91 61.65 26.28
CA GLN A 106 -32.29 61.22 25.02
C GLN A 106 -30.87 60.63 24.94
N ASN A 107 -30.88 59.46 24.30
CA ASN A 107 -29.95 58.99 23.27
C ASN A 107 -28.58 58.52 23.76
N ASP A 108 -28.46 57.21 23.95
CA ASP A 108 -27.44 56.57 23.15
C ASP A 108 -28.00 55.29 22.53
N SER A 109 -27.73 55.18 21.25
CA SER A 109 -28.08 54.06 20.39
C SER A 109 -27.59 52.79 21.06
N GLN A 110 -28.47 51.86 21.43
CA GLN A 110 -28.04 50.47 21.49
C GLN A 110 -27.78 50.05 20.05
N ASP A 111 -26.55 50.32 19.62
CA ASP A 111 -25.91 49.70 18.49
C ASP A 111 -25.98 48.19 18.68
N ALA A 112 -27.07 47.61 18.18
CA ALA A 112 -27.23 46.19 18.05
C ALA A 112 -26.41 45.74 16.84
N SER A 113 -25.09 45.71 16.99
CA SER A 113 -24.25 44.85 16.16
C SER A 113 -24.44 43.41 16.66
N GLN A 114 -25.64 42.86 16.45
CA GLN A 114 -25.81 41.42 16.36
C GLN A 114 -25.06 41.02 15.10
N GLU A 115 -23.78 40.70 15.26
CA GLU A 115 -23.03 40.03 14.20
C GLU A 115 -23.79 38.75 13.88
N ASN A 116 -24.32 38.68 12.66
CA ASN A 116 -24.92 37.48 12.10
C ASN A 116 -23.80 36.46 11.88
N SER A 117 -23.36 35.84 12.99
CA SER A 117 -22.44 34.71 13.00
C SER A 117 -23.16 33.56 12.31
N VAL A 118 -22.83 33.34 11.04
CA VAL A 118 -23.30 32.16 10.31
C VAL A 118 -22.62 30.97 10.97
N GLU A 119 -23.35 30.26 11.84
CA GLU A 119 -22.85 29.04 12.47
C GLU A 119 -22.71 27.95 11.39
N LEU A 120 -21.54 27.30 11.36
CA LEU A 120 -21.26 26.21 10.43
C LEU A 120 -22.19 25.04 10.75
N ASP A 121 -23.04 24.68 9.79
CA ASP A 121 -24.08 23.67 9.98
C ASP A 121 -23.76 22.32 9.31
N ILE A 122 -22.60 22.23 8.65
CA ILE A 122 -22.14 20.98 8.04
C ILE A 122 -21.76 19.99 9.14
N ALA A 123 -22.38 18.82 9.13
CA ALA A 123 -22.08 17.71 10.01
C ALA A 123 -21.74 16.45 9.20
N ILE A 124 -20.55 15.90 9.43
CA ILE A 124 -20.11 14.63 8.81
C ILE A 124 -20.61 13.48 9.67
N SER A 125 -21.49 12.65 9.11
CA SER A 125 -22.10 11.50 9.80
C SER A 125 -21.41 10.17 9.50
N LEU A 126 -20.70 10.08 8.37
CA LEU A 126 -19.83 8.95 8.03
C LEU A 126 -18.49 9.47 7.53
N GLN A 127 -17.42 9.13 8.22
CA GLN A 127 -16.06 9.45 7.82
C GLN A 127 -15.54 8.45 6.76
N PRO A 128 -14.63 8.88 5.86
CA PRO A 128 -13.85 7.95 5.06
C PRO A 128 -13.08 6.97 5.96
N VAL A 129 -13.02 5.71 5.56
CA VAL A 129 -12.36 4.64 6.31
C VAL A 129 -11.11 4.20 5.56
N SER A 130 -10.00 4.02 6.28
CA SER A 130 -8.77 3.47 5.72
C SER A 130 -9.00 2.11 5.06
N GLN A 131 -8.37 1.87 3.92
CA GLN A 131 -8.49 0.62 3.17
C GLN A 131 -7.11 0.07 2.80
N SER A 132 -7.07 -1.24 2.59
CA SER A 132 -5.94 -1.92 1.98
C SER A 132 -6.44 -2.66 0.75
N ALA A 133 -5.70 -2.54 -0.35
CA ALA A 133 -6.05 -3.21 -1.61
C ALA A 133 -4.79 -3.67 -2.35
N ASP A 134 -4.93 -4.71 -3.16
CA ASP A 134 -3.82 -5.18 -3.99
C ASP A 134 -3.53 -4.21 -5.13
N LYS A 135 -2.26 -4.17 -5.57
CA LYS A 135 -1.90 -3.48 -6.82
C LYS A 135 -2.76 -3.97 -7.98
N GLY A 136 -3.23 -3.05 -8.81
CA GLY A 136 -4.17 -3.31 -9.91
C GLY A 136 -5.62 -3.50 -9.46
N GLY A 137 -5.90 -3.53 -8.15
CA GLY A 137 -7.25 -3.57 -7.60
C GLY A 137 -7.95 -2.21 -7.64
N ASP A 138 -9.18 -2.20 -7.11
CA ASP A 138 -10.04 -1.03 -7.06
C ASP A 138 -10.50 -0.75 -5.62
N VAL A 139 -10.66 0.53 -5.27
CA VAL A 139 -11.12 1.00 -3.96
C VAL A 139 -12.15 2.10 -4.14
N THR A 140 -13.17 2.13 -3.27
CA THR A 140 -14.06 3.29 -3.14
C THR A 140 -14.09 3.80 -1.71
N LEU A 141 -13.70 5.06 -1.54
CA LEU A 141 -13.84 5.80 -0.28
C LEU A 141 -15.17 6.55 -0.29
N ASN A 142 -15.88 6.56 0.84
CA ASN A 142 -17.19 7.17 0.97
C ASN A 142 -17.22 8.16 2.13
N VAL A 143 -18.00 9.22 1.97
CA VAL A 143 -18.32 10.17 3.04
C VAL A 143 -19.83 10.44 3.05
N SER A 144 -20.42 10.62 4.23
CA SER A 144 -21.78 11.12 4.37
C SER A 144 -21.78 12.36 5.23
N ALA A 145 -22.46 13.40 4.77
CA ALA A 145 -22.60 14.66 5.49
C ALA A 145 -23.99 15.24 5.28
N SER A 146 -24.41 16.09 6.21
CA SER A 146 -25.62 16.89 6.14
C SER A 146 -25.28 18.36 6.36
N GLY A 147 -26.07 19.26 5.79
CA GLY A 147 -25.99 20.71 6.00
C GLY A 147 -27.10 21.39 5.21
N SER A 148 -27.27 22.70 5.40
CA SER A 148 -28.21 23.48 4.61
C SER A 148 -27.73 23.64 3.16
N GLY A 149 -28.70 23.66 2.24
CA GLY A 149 -28.44 23.84 0.81
C GLY A 149 -27.72 22.66 0.15
N ALA A 150 -27.14 22.93 -1.02
CA ALA A 150 -26.32 21.95 -1.73
C ALA A 150 -24.92 21.86 -1.10
N LEU A 151 -24.47 20.63 -0.86
CA LEU A 151 -23.10 20.36 -0.41
C LEU A 151 -22.19 20.17 -1.64
N ASN A 152 -21.02 20.80 -1.59
CA ASN A 152 -19.95 20.61 -2.55
C ASN A 152 -18.84 19.80 -1.90
N TYR A 153 -18.26 18.87 -2.64
CA TYR A 153 -17.18 18.01 -2.18
C TYR A 153 -15.93 18.30 -2.97
N GLN A 154 -14.78 18.10 -2.35
CA GLN A 154 -13.50 18.12 -3.03
C GLN A 154 -12.54 17.19 -2.28
N TRP A 155 -12.23 16.04 -2.90
CA TRP A 155 -11.26 15.10 -2.34
C TRP A 155 -9.83 15.61 -2.50
N ARG A 156 -9.00 15.22 -1.55
CA ARG A 156 -7.56 15.49 -1.52
C ARG A 156 -6.81 14.21 -1.22
N LYS A 157 -5.60 14.12 -1.76
CA LYS A 157 -4.60 13.12 -1.41
C LYS A 157 -3.38 13.82 -0.84
N ASP A 158 -2.98 13.45 0.37
CA ASP A 158 -1.81 14.01 1.06
C ASP A 158 -1.84 15.56 1.11
N GLY A 159 -3.06 16.12 1.24
CA GLY A 159 -3.34 17.56 1.25
C GLY A 159 -3.44 18.22 -0.12
N ALA A 160 -3.11 17.54 -1.22
CA ALA A 160 -3.23 18.04 -2.59
C ALA A 160 -4.61 17.72 -3.19
N ILE A 161 -5.17 18.66 -3.96
CA ILE A 161 -6.49 18.53 -4.59
C ILE A 161 -6.44 17.46 -5.69
N ILE A 162 -7.40 16.54 -5.67
CA ILE A 162 -7.63 15.60 -6.77
C ILE A 162 -8.62 16.25 -7.73
N ALA A 163 -8.19 16.53 -8.96
CA ALA A 163 -9.04 17.17 -9.96
C ALA A 163 -10.33 16.36 -10.18
N ASP A 164 -11.45 17.08 -10.33
CA ASP A 164 -12.79 16.54 -10.64
C ASP A 164 -13.40 15.56 -9.60
N ALA A 165 -12.69 15.28 -8.50
CA ALA A 165 -13.18 14.45 -7.41
C ALA A 165 -14.14 15.22 -6.49
N VAL A 166 -15.35 15.48 -7.00
CA VAL A 166 -16.35 16.36 -6.37
C VAL A 166 -17.61 15.64 -5.88
N GLN A 167 -17.56 14.32 -5.77
CA GLN A 167 -18.67 13.49 -5.30
C GLN A 167 -18.52 13.14 -3.82
N SER A 168 -19.59 12.64 -3.19
CA SER A 168 -19.56 12.09 -1.82
C SER A 168 -18.80 10.77 -1.72
N TYR A 169 -18.19 10.31 -2.81
CA TYR A 169 -17.32 9.15 -2.88
C TYR A 169 -16.14 9.45 -3.81
N LEU A 170 -15.07 8.67 -3.67
CA LEU A 170 -13.92 8.66 -4.55
C LEU A 170 -13.64 7.21 -4.95
N SER A 171 -13.72 6.91 -6.24
CA SER A 171 -13.37 5.60 -6.79
C SER A 171 -11.98 5.67 -7.43
N LEU A 172 -11.10 4.79 -6.98
CA LEU A 172 -9.76 4.59 -7.50
C LEU A 172 -9.71 3.19 -8.12
N SER A 173 -9.18 3.07 -9.33
CA SER A 173 -9.10 1.79 -10.04
C SER A 173 -7.73 1.55 -10.62
N ASN A 174 -7.39 0.28 -10.83
CA ASN A 174 -6.08 -0.14 -11.31
C ASN A 174 -4.93 0.47 -10.48
N LEU A 175 -5.02 0.29 -9.15
CA LEU A 175 -4.15 0.95 -8.18
C LEU A 175 -2.66 0.69 -8.40
N ASP A 176 -1.83 1.73 -8.29
CA ASP A 176 -0.36 1.65 -8.27
C ASP A 176 0.27 2.34 -7.06
N ASP A 177 1.60 2.21 -6.89
CA ASP A 177 2.31 2.75 -5.71
C ASP A 177 2.07 4.26 -5.46
N ASN A 178 1.72 5.02 -6.50
CA ASN A 178 1.41 6.45 -6.40
C ASN A 178 0.00 6.71 -5.88
N ASP A 179 -0.86 5.71 -5.75
CA ASP A 179 -2.21 5.86 -5.15
C ASP A 179 -2.19 5.69 -3.63
N ALA A 180 -1.16 5.05 -3.06
CA ALA A 180 -1.00 4.95 -1.62
C ALA A 180 -0.84 6.34 -0.98
N GLY A 181 -1.54 6.59 0.13
CA GLY A 181 -1.51 7.88 0.81
C GLY A 181 -2.71 8.13 1.72
N VAL A 182 -2.83 9.35 2.23
CA VAL A 182 -3.94 9.77 3.08
C VAL A 182 -4.94 10.58 2.27
N TYR A 183 -6.20 10.15 2.28
CA TYR A 183 -7.30 10.78 1.57
C TYR A 183 -8.23 11.47 2.57
N ASP A 184 -8.54 12.73 2.29
CA ASP A 184 -9.58 13.48 3.01
C ASP A 184 -10.47 14.22 2.02
N VAL A 185 -11.62 14.69 2.49
CA VAL A 185 -12.56 15.45 1.66
C VAL A 185 -12.96 16.73 2.38
N ILE A 186 -12.86 17.83 1.65
CA ILE A 186 -13.41 19.12 2.06
C ILE A 186 -14.87 19.15 1.60
N ILE A 187 -15.77 19.42 2.53
CA ILE A 187 -17.20 19.55 2.29
C ILE A 187 -17.58 20.99 2.58
N SER A 188 -18.26 21.66 1.64
CA SER A 188 -18.60 23.07 1.75
C SER A 188 -20.02 23.40 1.29
N ASN A 189 -20.60 24.42 1.90
CA ASN A 189 -21.87 25.03 1.53
C ASN A 189 -21.79 26.55 1.77
N ALA A 190 -22.92 27.24 1.77
CA ALA A 190 -22.95 28.70 1.99
C ALA A 190 -22.57 29.13 3.41
N THR A 191 -22.59 28.23 4.40
CA THR A 191 -22.25 28.53 5.80
C THR A 191 -20.75 28.36 6.08
N GLY A 192 -20.06 27.53 5.31
CA GLY A 192 -18.61 27.39 5.36
C GLY A 192 -18.12 26.04 4.84
N SER A 193 -17.05 25.51 5.43
CA SER A 193 -16.46 24.23 5.05
C SER A 193 -15.96 23.42 6.24
N VAL A 194 -16.15 22.10 6.20
CA VAL A 194 -15.57 21.12 7.14
C VAL A 194 -14.69 20.15 6.36
N THR A 195 -13.56 19.75 6.94
CA THR A 195 -12.71 18.67 6.39
C THR A 195 -12.97 17.38 7.15
N SER A 196 -13.07 16.26 6.43
CA SER A 196 -13.18 14.93 7.04
C SER A 196 -11.93 14.53 7.82
N SER A 197 -12.00 13.43 8.58
CA SER A 197 -10.78 12.72 8.97
C SER A 197 -10.08 12.12 7.75
N GLY A 198 -8.77 11.95 7.82
CA GLY A 198 -8.00 11.27 6.79
C GLY A 198 -8.18 9.75 6.84
N ALA A 199 -8.41 9.13 5.68
CA ALA A 199 -8.39 7.70 5.46
C ALA A 199 -7.10 7.29 4.75
N THR A 200 -6.36 6.35 5.31
CA THR A 200 -5.14 5.82 4.69
C THR A 200 -5.50 4.73 3.68
N LEU A 201 -5.02 4.87 2.45
CA LEU A 201 -4.97 3.79 1.48
C LEU A 201 -3.56 3.19 1.48
N SER A 202 -3.47 1.92 1.86
CA SER A 202 -2.25 1.11 1.73
C SER A 202 -2.39 0.11 0.60
N LEU A 203 -1.30 -0.15 -0.12
CA LEU A 203 -1.28 -1.21 -1.12
C LEU A 203 -0.62 -2.47 -0.58
N THR A 204 -1.26 -3.60 -0.84
CA THR A 204 -0.72 -4.94 -0.62
C THR A 204 -0.19 -5.50 -1.92
N VAL A 205 0.84 -6.34 -1.81
CA VAL A 205 1.37 -7.10 -2.93
C VAL A 205 1.28 -8.55 -2.51
N ASP A 206 0.61 -9.38 -3.33
CA ASP A 206 0.56 -10.81 -3.08
C ASP A 206 1.94 -11.41 -3.34
N ARG A 207 2.63 -11.73 -2.25
CA ARG A 207 3.96 -12.35 -2.23
C ARG A 207 3.85 -13.84 -1.95
N SER A 208 2.83 -14.47 -2.51
CA SER A 208 2.60 -15.90 -2.41
C SER A 208 2.72 -16.62 -3.74
N VAL A 209 3.16 -17.89 -3.67
CA VAL A 209 3.17 -18.81 -4.80
C VAL A 209 2.60 -20.13 -4.35
N ARG A 210 1.47 -20.51 -4.94
CA ARG A 210 0.96 -21.88 -4.83
C ARG A 210 1.61 -22.76 -5.90
N LEU A 211 2.34 -23.76 -5.44
CA LEU A 211 2.85 -24.85 -6.25
C LEU A 211 1.86 -26.01 -6.18
N ALA A 212 1.59 -26.63 -7.31
CA ALA A 212 0.81 -27.86 -7.39
C ALA A 212 1.62 -28.91 -8.16
N TRP A 213 1.31 -30.18 -7.96
CA TRP A 213 1.93 -31.27 -8.71
C TRP A 213 0.97 -32.46 -8.81
N SER A 214 1.27 -33.37 -9.74
CA SER A 214 0.57 -34.65 -9.84
C SER A 214 1.45 -35.75 -9.26
N ALA A 215 0.87 -36.59 -8.41
CA ALA A 215 1.58 -37.74 -7.86
C ALA A 215 2.09 -38.66 -8.99
N PRO A 216 3.38 -39.03 -9.01
CA PRO A 216 3.90 -39.93 -10.03
C PRO A 216 3.36 -41.35 -9.84
N SER A 217 2.97 -41.99 -10.94
CA SER A 217 2.46 -43.37 -10.95
C SER A 217 3.49 -44.41 -11.41
N SER A 218 4.69 -43.96 -11.79
CA SER A 218 5.80 -44.81 -12.26
C SER A 218 7.15 -44.27 -11.82
N ARG A 219 8.15 -45.16 -11.75
CA ARG A 219 9.57 -44.86 -11.49
C ARG A 219 10.31 -44.57 -12.81
N GLU A 220 11.54 -44.08 -12.77
CA GLU A 220 12.31 -43.74 -14.00
C GLU A 220 12.58 -44.92 -14.92
N ASP A 221 12.62 -46.13 -14.36
CA ASP A 221 12.74 -47.37 -15.13
C ASP A 221 11.41 -47.83 -15.77
N GLY A 222 10.33 -47.07 -15.58
CA GLY A 222 8.97 -47.37 -16.06
C GLY A 222 8.20 -48.36 -15.21
N SER A 223 8.77 -48.88 -14.12
CA SER A 223 8.02 -49.72 -13.18
C SER A 223 6.96 -48.90 -12.43
N ALA A 224 5.91 -49.57 -11.95
CA ALA A 224 4.83 -48.90 -11.25
C ALA A 224 5.31 -48.31 -9.91
N LEU A 225 4.83 -47.12 -9.59
CA LEU A 225 4.96 -46.49 -8.28
C LEU A 225 3.55 -46.32 -7.68
N PRO A 226 3.07 -47.33 -6.92
CA PRO A 226 1.83 -47.20 -6.18
C PRO A 226 1.90 -46.06 -5.16
N GLN A 227 0.78 -45.38 -4.91
CA GLN A 227 0.71 -44.27 -3.95
C GLN A 227 1.23 -44.65 -2.55
N GLN A 228 1.02 -45.89 -2.11
CA GLN A 228 1.49 -46.40 -0.81
C GLN A 228 3.03 -46.53 -0.73
N ASP A 229 3.71 -46.54 -1.87
CA ASP A 229 5.17 -46.60 -1.95
C ASP A 229 5.78 -45.19 -1.95
N ILE A 230 4.97 -44.13 -2.00
CA ILE A 230 5.41 -42.74 -1.80
C ILE A 230 5.43 -42.47 -0.30
N SER A 231 6.61 -42.07 0.21
CA SER A 231 6.79 -41.68 1.60
C SER A 231 6.58 -40.18 1.82
N ALA A 232 7.02 -39.33 0.88
CA ALA A 232 6.94 -37.87 0.98
C ALA A 232 7.20 -37.19 -0.36
N TYR A 233 6.93 -35.89 -0.42
CA TYR A 233 7.49 -34.98 -1.43
C TYR A 233 8.47 -34.02 -0.77
N ARG A 234 9.52 -33.62 -1.48
CA ARG A 234 10.37 -32.50 -1.07
C ARG A 234 10.21 -31.35 -2.04
N ILE A 235 9.89 -30.19 -1.50
CA ILE A 235 9.64 -28.97 -2.25
C ILE A 235 10.85 -28.06 -2.05
N TYR A 236 11.42 -27.62 -3.17
CA TYR A 236 12.59 -26.79 -3.21
C TYR A 236 12.22 -25.39 -3.68
N HIS A 237 12.86 -24.40 -3.07
CA HIS A 237 12.74 -22.99 -3.42
C HIS A 237 14.12 -22.34 -3.33
N THR A 238 14.44 -21.50 -4.31
CA THR A 238 15.65 -20.69 -4.34
C THR A 238 15.41 -19.39 -5.11
N THR A 239 16.26 -18.38 -4.89
CA THR A 239 16.34 -17.16 -5.71
C THR A 239 17.53 -17.19 -6.67
N GLU A 240 18.36 -18.23 -6.59
CA GLU A 240 19.51 -18.47 -7.46
C GLU A 240 19.21 -19.66 -8.38
N ASP A 241 19.26 -19.46 -9.70
CA ASP A 241 18.92 -20.51 -10.65
C ASP A 241 19.79 -21.76 -10.47
N GLY A 242 19.15 -22.93 -10.38
CA GLY A 242 19.80 -24.23 -10.22
C GLY A 242 20.52 -24.49 -8.89
N SER A 243 20.51 -23.54 -7.95
CA SER A 243 21.14 -23.69 -6.63
C SER A 243 20.08 -24.06 -5.58
N TRP A 244 19.95 -25.36 -5.31
CA TRP A 244 18.93 -25.86 -4.38
C TRP A 244 19.43 -25.91 -2.95
N GLY A 245 18.75 -25.17 -2.07
CA GLY A 245 19.01 -25.16 -0.62
C GLY A 245 18.21 -26.22 0.15
N ALA A 246 17.78 -25.88 1.36
CA ALA A 246 16.92 -26.74 2.16
C ALA A 246 15.56 -26.95 1.51
N SER A 247 15.02 -28.16 1.62
CA SER A 247 13.67 -28.50 1.15
C SER A 247 12.63 -28.44 2.27
N VAL A 248 11.39 -28.17 1.90
CA VAL A 248 10.22 -28.44 2.74
C VAL A 248 9.70 -29.84 2.43
N GLU A 249 9.46 -30.65 3.46
CA GLU A 249 8.88 -31.98 3.29
C GLU A 249 7.35 -31.92 3.40
N ALA A 250 6.66 -32.45 2.41
CA ALA A 250 5.21 -32.56 2.36
C ALA A 250 4.76 -34.03 2.46
N GLN A 251 3.56 -34.23 3.02
CA GLN A 251 2.98 -35.56 3.23
C GLN A 251 2.73 -36.27 1.89
N PRO A 252 2.73 -37.61 1.85
CA PRO A 252 2.63 -38.37 0.61
C PRO A 252 1.31 -38.16 -0.14
N ASP A 253 0.24 -37.75 0.55
CA ASP A 253 -1.07 -37.41 -0.03
C ASP A 253 -1.18 -35.94 -0.48
N SER A 254 -0.17 -35.11 -0.18
CA SER A 254 -0.15 -33.71 -0.59
C SER A 254 0.18 -33.58 -2.07
N THR A 255 -0.53 -32.68 -2.75
CA THR A 255 -0.32 -32.34 -4.18
C THR A 255 -0.20 -30.84 -4.40
N GLU A 256 -0.05 -30.09 -3.32
CA GLU A 256 0.09 -28.65 -3.34
C GLU A 256 0.88 -28.14 -2.15
N TYR A 257 1.51 -26.97 -2.32
CA TYR A 257 2.18 -26.22 -1.27
C TYR A 257 2.16 -24.74 -1.60
N THR A 258 1.92 -23.88 -0.61
CA THR A 258 1.91 -22.43 -0.80
C THR A 258 3.08 -21.80 -0.05
N PHE A 259 3.96 -21.14 -0.79
CA PHE A 259 4.92 -20.19 -0.25
C PHE A 259 4.22 -18.86 -0.01
N SER A 260 4.51 -18.20 1.11
CA SER A 260 4.01 -16.87 1.45
C SER A 260 5.17 -15.96 1.83
N GLU A 261 4.94 -14.65 1.81
CA GLU A 261 5.93 -13.64 2.23
C GLU A 261 7.27 -13.75 1.48
N LEU A 262 7.21 -14.11 0.19
CA LEU A 262 8.38 -14.16 -0.67
C LEU A 262 8.92 -12.75 -0.94
N ASP A 263 10.24 -12.59 -0.88
CA ASP A 263 10.88 -11.32 -1.27
C ASP A 263 10.60 -10.97 -2.75
N SER A 264 10.78 -9.70 -3.12
CA SER A 264 10.69 -9.30 -4.53
C SER A 264 11.87 -9.88 -5.31
N GLY A 265 11.62 -10.47 -6.48
CA GLY A 265 12.65 -11.09 -7.30
C GLY A 265 12.14 -12.26 -8.12
N VAL A 266 13.06 -12.96 -8.80
CA VAL A 266 12.76 -14.23 -9.46
C VAL A 266 12.96 -15.36 -8.46
N HIS A 267 11.93 -16.19 -8.30
CA HIS A 267 11.95 -17.38 -7.46
C HIS A 267 11.87 -18.62 -8.33
N TYR A 268 12.66 -19.63 -8.02
CA TYR A 268 12.70 -20.92 -8.69
C TYR A 268 12.20 -22.02 -7.75
N PHE A 269 11.44 -22.96 -8.30
CA PHE A 269 10.77 -24.02 -7.56
C PHE A 269 10.93 -25.37 -8.27
N ALA A 270 11.12 -26.42 -7.49
CA ALA A 270 11.11 -27.80 -7.97
C ALA A 270 10.54 -28.74 -6.91
N VAL A 271 10.06 -29.90 -7.32
CA VAL A 271 9.58 -30.96 -6.41
C VAL A 271 10.29 -32.25 -6.75
N THR A 272 10.65 -33.02 -5.72
CA THR A 272 11.04 -34.42 -5.82
C THR A 272 10.06 -35.29 -5.04
N VAL A 273 10.07 -36.59 -5.33
CA VAL A 273 9.31 -37.61 -4.62
C VAL A 273 10.30 -38.53 -3.90
N VAL A 274 9.96 -38.93 -2.69
CA VAL A 274 10.72 -39.87 -1.88
C VAL A 274 9.88 -41.12 -1.67
N ASP A 275 10.42 -42.30 -1.97
CA ASP A 275 9.73 -43.56 -1.72
C ASP A 275 9.90 -44.07 -0.29
N THR A 276 9.17 -45.13 0.07
CA THR A 276 9.26 -45.80 1.38
C THR A 276 10.61 -46.46 1.67
N SER A 277 11.48 -46.60 0.66
CA SER A 277 12.86 -47.05 0.82
C SER A 277 13.83 -45.88 1.05
N GLY A 278 13.33 -44.64 1.06
CA GLY A 278 14.10 -43.42 1.23
C GLY A 278 14.85 -42.98 -0.04
N ILE A 279 14.54 -43.56 -1.19
CA ILE A 279 15.12 -43.14 -2.47
C ILE A 279 14.36 -41.90 -2.95
N GLU A 280 15.11 -40.92 -3.43
CA GLU A 280 14.57 -39.68 -3.96
C GLU A 280 14.68 -39.62 -5.49
N SER A 281 13.69 -39.02 -6.14
CA SER A 281 13.71 -38.74 -7.58
C SER A 281 14.74 -37.70 -7.97
N ASP A 282 14.99 -37.57 -9.28
CA ASP A 282 15.48 -36.30 -9.79
C ASP A 282 14.45 -35.18 -9.61
N PHE A 283 14.91 -33.93 -9.73
CA PHE A 283 14.02 -32.77 -9.70
C PHE A 283 13.00 -32.84 -10.82
N SER A 284 11.78 -32.36 -10.52
CA SER A 284 10.86 -31.95 -11.57
C SER A 284 11.48 -30.88 -12.47
N ASN A 285 10.77 -30.55 -13.56
CA ASN A 285 10.98 -29.30 -14.27
C ASN A 285 11.05 -28.12 -13.28
N VAL A 286 12.09 -27.29 -13.47
CA VAL A 286 12.29 -26.07 -12.69
C VAL A 286 11.30 -25.02 -13.16
N MET A 287 10.54 -24.50 -12.22
CA MET A 287 9.51 -23.48 -12.45
C MET A 287 10.00 -22.16 -11.88
N SER A 288 9.78 -21.05 -12.59
CA SER A 288 10.15 -19.72 -12.10
C SER A 288 8.95 -18.78 -12.01
N LYS A 289 8.99 -17.86 -11.05
CA LYS A 289 7.98 -16.82 -10.85
C LYS A 289 8.64 -15.52 -10.43
N GLN A 290 8.31 -14.43 -11.12
CA GLN A 290 8.63 -13.07 -10.68
C GLN A 290 7.64 -12.63 -9.60
N ILE A 291 8.18 -12.17 -8.48
CA ILE A 291 7.48 -11.53 -7.35
C ILE A 291 7.84 -10.03 -7.35
N PHE A 292 6.85 -9.17 -7.14
CA PHE A 292 6.99 -7.71 -7.17
C PHE A 292 6.79 -7.06 -5.78
#